data_AF-A0A258ZGE6-F1
#
_entry.id   AF-A0A258ZGE6-F1
#
_cell.length_a   1.000
_cell.length_b   1.000
_cell.length_c   1.000
_cell.angle_alpha   90.00
_cell.angle_beta   90.00
_cell.angle_gamma   90.00
#
_symmetry.space_group_name_H-M   'P 1'
#
loop_
_entity.id
_entity.type
_entity.pdbx_description
1 polymer ?
#
loop_
_entity_poly.entity_id
_entity_poly.type
_entity_poly.pdbx_seq_one_letter_code
_entity_poly.pdbx_strand_id
1 'polypeptide(L)'
;MMTPTLPPVLLTSCIYISDYAVKLTEPTERINYTLESIEKWLGIVPGVQLVVCDSSGFDFTPLVKERFPHAQIECLCFVADKNLVKYHGKGYGEGEIIRHALQESMVDSNSKCTTV
;
A
#
# COMPACT_ATOMS: atom_id res chain seq x y z
N MET A 1 1.40 20.71 -24.66
CA MET A 1 2.16 20.81 -23.39
C MET A 1 2.02 19.48 -22.69
N MET A 2 3.12 18.77 -22.42
CA MET A 2 3.07 17.57 -21.57
C MET A 2 2.80 18.04 -20.14
N THR A 3 1.67 17.64 -19.56
CA THR A 3 1.47 17.74 -18.11
C THR A 3 2.51 16.86 -17.43
N PRO A 4 3.31 17.38 -16.47
CA PRO A 4 4.22 16.54 -15.71
C PRO A 4 3.43 15.42 -15.04
N THR A 5 3.82 14.18 -15.28
CA THR A 5 3.25 13.01 -14.61
C THR A 5 3.62 13.08 -13.15
N LEU A 6 2.62 13.13 -12.27
CA LEU A 6 2.85 13.07 -10.83
C LEU A 6 3.44 11.71 -10.45
N PRO A 7 4.34 11.65 -9.45
CA PRO A 7 4.85 10.38 -8.97
C PRO A 7 3.69 9.54 -8.39
N PRO A 8 3.77 8.21 -8.48
CA PRO A 8 2.80 7.31 -7.85
C PRO A 8 2.81 7.46 -6.33
N VAL A 9 1.67 7.17 -5.70
CA VAL A 9 1.53 7.14 -4.23
C VAL A 9 1.47 5.69 -3.75
N LEU A 10 2.40 5.30 -2.89
CA LEU A 10 2.39 4.01 -2.20
C LEU A 10 1.54 4.11 -0.93
N LEU A 11 0.52 3.27 -0.83
CA LEU A 11 -0.32 3.07 0.35
C LEU A 11 0.03 1.72 0.95
N THR A 12 0.64 1.72 2.15
CA THR A 12 0.94 0.49 2.88
C THR A 12 -0.20 0.12 3.82
N SER A 13 -0.45 -1.17 3.98
CA SER A 13 -1.51 -1.70 4.82
C SER A 13 -1.10 -3.01 5.49
N CYS A 14 -1.81 -3.36 6.56
CA CYS A 14 -1.67 -4.62 7.27
C CYS A 14 -3.02 -4.98 7.87
N ILE A 15 -3.77 -5.84 7.18
CA ILE A 15 -5.11 -6.27 7.58
C ILE A 15 -5.05 -7.28 8.73
N TYR A 16 -4.28 -8.36 8.57
CA TYR A 16 -4.11 -9.38 9.60
C TYR A 16 -2.89 -9.09 10.47
N ILE A 17 -3.18 -8.54 11.64
CA ILE A 17 -2.16 -8.09 12.57
C ILE A 17 -1.58 -9.27 13.35
N SER A 18 -0.29 -9.16 13.66
CA SER A 18 0.40 -10.10 14.56
C SER A 18 0.96 -9.45 15.84
N ASP A 19 0.91 -8.13 15.93
CA ASP A 19 1.27 -7.35 17.10
C ASP A 19 0.03 -6.97 17.93
N TYR A 20 0.03 -7.36 19.21
CA TYR A 20 -1.06 -7.07 20.14
C TYR A 20 -1.01 -5.65 20.73
N ALA A 21 0.04 -4.88 20.46
CA ALA A 21 0.20 -3.53 21.00
C ALA A 21 -0.59 -2.44 20.24
N VAL A 22 -1.21 -2.77 19.10
CA VAL A 22 -1.98 -1.80 18.31
C VAL A 22 -3.46 -1.78 18.74
N LYS A 23 -4.07 -0.58 18.73
CA LYS A 23 -5.48 -0.41 19.15
C LYS A 23 -6.49 -0.80 18.07
N LEU A 24 -6.16 -0.54 16.80
CA LEU A 24 -7.02 -0.90 15.68
C LEU A 24 -6.78 -2.38 15.35
N THR A 25 -7.63 -3.29 15.82
CA THR A 25 -7.41 -4.74 15.62
C THR A 25 -8.32 -5.38 14.59
N GLU A 26 -9.49 -4.80 14.35
CA GLU A 26 -10.53 -5.41 13.53
C GLU A 26 -10.17 -5.37 12.04
N PRO A 27 -10.11 -6.54 11.35
CA PRO A 27 -9.77 -6.60 9.93
C PRO A 27 -10.71 -5.77 9.06
N THR A 28 -12.01 -5.80 9.33
CA THR A 28 -13.02 -5.04 8.57
C THR A 28 -12.80 -3.53 8.67
N GLU A 29 -12.45 -3.01 9.85
CA GLU A 29 -12.14 -1.58 10.01
C GLU A 29 -10.89 -1.20 9.23
N ARG A 30 -9.85 -2.05 9.24
CA ARG A 30 -8.60 -1.81 8.50
C ARG A 30 -8.80 -1.82 6.99
N ILE A 31 -9.63 -2.74 6.48
CA ILE A 31 -10.05 -2.76 5.08
C ILE A 31 -10.76 -1.44 4.76
N ASN A 32 -11.73 -1.04 5.59
CA ASN A 32 -12.49 0.19 5.38
C ASN A 32 -11.60 1.43 5.36
N TYR A 33 -10.65 1.57 6.28
CA TYR A 33 -9.71 2.69 6.29
C TYR A 33 -8.76 2.70 5.10
N THR A 34 -8.36 1.52 4.60
CA THR A 34 -7.55 1.43 3.39
C THR A 34 -8.35 1.90 2.17
N LEU A 35 -9.60 1.44 2.04
CA LEU A 35 -10.50 1.90 0.96
C LEU A 35 -10.84 3.39 1.08
N GLU A 36 -11.02 3.90 2.30
CA GLU A 36 -11.22 5.34 2.54
C GLU A 36 -10.00 6.14 2.11
N SER A 37 -8.78 5.69 2.44
CA SER A 37 -7.54 6.35 2.02
C SER A 37 -7.44 6.46 0.49
N ILE A 38 -7.77 5.39 -0.24
CA ILE A 38 -7.86 5.39 -1.70
C ILE A 38 -8.84 6.46 -2.17
N GLU A 39 -10.05 6.48 -1.62
CA GLU A 39 -11.10 7.44 -1.96
C GLU A 39 -10.65 8.89 -1.72
N LYS A 40 -9.96 9.16 -0.60
CA LYS A 40 -9.41 10.49 -0.31
C LYS A 40 -8.36 10.91 -1.32
N TRP A 41 -7.42 10.04 -1.68
CA TRP A 41 -6.39 10.36 -2.67
C TRP A 41 -6.97 10.63 -4.06
N LEU A 42 -7.91 9.80 -4.51
CA LEU A 42 -8.64 10.02 -5.76
C LEU A 42 -9.47 11.32 -5.73
N GLY A 43 -9.99 11.70 -4.57
CA GLY A 43 -10.68 12.98 -4.39
C GLY A 43 -9.76 14.20 -4.52
N ILE A 44 -8.48 14.09 -4.14
CA ILE A 44 -7.49 15.17 -4.26
C ILE A 44 -6.96 15.25 -5.70
N VAL A 45 -6.60 14.10 -6.29
CA VAL A 45 -6.11 13.99 -7.67
C VAL A 45 -6.75 12.78 -8.34
N PRO A 46 -7.83 12.97 -9.13
CA PRO A 46 -8.57 11.85 -9.74
C PRO A 46 -7.76 10.92 -10.64
N GLY A 47 -6.68 11.44 -11.24
CA GLY A 47 -5.78 10.69 -12.13
C GLY A 47 -4.49 10.19 -11.48
N VAL A 48 -4.38 10.23 -10.14
CA VAL A 48 -3.18 9.75 -9.45
C VAL A 48 -3.04 8.24 -9.61
N GLN A 49 -1.80 7.80 -9.83
CA GLN A 49 -1.47 6.37 -9.82
C GLN A 49 -1.23 5.94 -8.37
N LEU A 50 -1.96 4.93 -7.92
CA LEU A 50 -1.84 4.40 -6.57
C LEU A 50 -1.27 2.98 -6.62
N VAL A 51 -0.39 2.67 -5.68
CA VAL A 51 0.06 1.30 -5.39
C VAL A 51 -0.40 0.99 -3.98
N VAL A 52 -1.28 0.01 -3.81
CA VAL A 52 -1.71 -0.50 -2.51
C VAL A 52 -0.89 -1.74 -2.23
N CYS A 53 -0.15 -1.76 -1.13
CA CYS A 53 0.63 -2.91 -0.71
C CYS A 53 0.18 -3.37 0.68
N ASP A 54 -0.17 -4.65 0.83
CA ASP A 54 -0.51 -5.25 2.12
C ASP A 54 0.56 -6.24 2.59
N SER A 55 1.01 -6.11 3.84
CA SER A 55 2.04 -6.98 4.44
C SER A 55 1.48 -8.16 5.22
N SER A 56 0.17 -8.37 5.19
CA SER A 56 -0.54 -9.45 5.90
C SER A 56 -1.02 -10.58 4.99
N GLY A 57 -0.85 -10.41 3.68
CA GLY A 57 -1.29 -11.34 2.64
C GLY A 57 -2.72 -11.11 2.15
N PHE A 58 -3.34 -9.98 2.48
CA PHE A 58 -4.69 -9.65 2.02
C PHE A 58 -4.65 -9.07 0.60
N ASP A 59 -5.38 -9.68 -0.33
CA ASP A 59 -5.50 -9.20 -1.71
C ASP A 59 -6.66 -8.19 -1.84
N PHE A 60 -6.30 -6.91 -2.03
CA PHE A 60 -7.25 -5.83 -2.27
C PHE A 60 -7.82 -5.79 -3.69
N THR A 61 -7.26 -6.53 -4.64
CA THR A 61 -7.60 -6.45 -6.07
C THR A 61 -9.11 -6.56 -6.33
N PRO A 62 -9.87 -7.51 -5.74
CA PRO A 62 -11.30 -7.62 -5.99
C PRO A 62 -12.09 -6.40 -5.51
N LEU A 63 -11.82 -5.93 -4.29
CA LEU A 63 -12.52 -4.80 -3.67
C LEU A 63 -12.22 -3.49 -4.40
N VAL A 64 -10.96 -3.28 -4.78
CA VAL A 64 -10.54 -2.09 -5.51
C VAL A 64 -11.16 -2.06 -6.91
N LYS A 65 -11.19 -3.19 -7.63
CA LYS A 65 -11.82 -3.28 -8.95
C LYS A 65 -13.33 -3.03 -8.89
N GLU A 66 -14.00 -3.53 -7.86
CA GLU A 66 -15.43 -3.30 -7.66
C GLU A 66 -15.74 -1.82 -7.36
N ARG A 67 -14.99 -1.21 -6.44
CA ARG A 67 -15.30 0.13 -5.91
C ARG A 67 -14.72 1.26 -6.75
N PHE A 68 -13.61 1.03 -7.45
CA PHE A 68 -12.88 2.04 -8.23
C PHE A 68 -12.52 1.52 -9.63
N PRO A 69 -13.48 1.06 -10.45
CA PRO A 69 -13.23 0.35 -11.71
C PRO A 69 -12.49 1.17 -12.78
N HIS A 70 -12.41 2.49 -12.63
CA HIS A 70 -11.77 3.40 -13.57
C HIS A 70 -10.48 4.04 -13.03
N ALA A 71 -10.11 3.75 -11.79
CA ALA A 71 -8.91 4.30 -11.18
C ALA A 71 -7.65 3.52 -11.57
N GLN A 72 -6.51 4.20 -11.60
CA GLN A 72 -5.20 3.59 -11.87
C GLN A 72 -4.59 3.10 -10.55
N ILE A 73 -4.99 1.89 -10.14
CA ILE A 73 -4.58 1.31 -8.87
C ILE A 73 -3.96 -0.08 -9.09
N GLU A 74 -2.72 -0.23 -8.67
CA GLU A 74 -2.04 -1.51 -8.54
C GLU A 74 -2.21 -2.06 -7.12
N CYS A 75 -2.44 -3.35 -6.97
CA CYS A 75 -2.55 -4.02 -5.68
C CYS A 75 -1.47 -5.10 -5.57
N LEU A 76 -0.66 -5.03 -4.51
CA LEU A 76 0.39 -5.98 -4.17
C LEU A 76 0.13 -6.52 -2.77
N CYS A 77 0.53 -7.76 -2.50
CA CYS A 77 0.46 -8.31 -1.15
C CYS A 77 1.54 -9.36 -0.91
N PHE A 78 2.02 -9.42 0.32
CA PHE A 78 2.92 -10.45 0.81
C PHE A 78 2.66 -10.70 2.29
N VAL A 79 3.26 -11.74 2.86
CA VAL A 79 3.20 -12.02 4.30
C VAL A 79 4.54 -11.64 4.93
N ALA A 80 4.55 -10.62 5.78
CA ALA A 80 5.75 -10.20 6.49
C ALA A 80 6.28 -11.27 7.45
N ASP A 81 7.61 -11.34 7.61
CA ASP A 81 8.23 -12.25 8.56
C ASP A 81 8.10 -11.71 9.99
N LYS A 82 7.14 -12.29 10.72
CA LYS A 82 6.84 -11.92 12.11
C LYS A 82 8.03 -12.10 13.05
N ASN A 83 8.93 -13.05 12.78
CA ASN A 83 10.10 -13.28 13.63
C ASN A 83 11.12 -12.16 13.43
N LEU A 84 11.37 -11.76 12.18
CA LEU A 84 12.28 -10.65 11.87
C LEU A 84 11.72 -9.31 12.35
N VAL A 85 10.43 -9.06 12.17
CA VAL A 85 9.76 -7.85 12.71
C VAL A 85 9.81 -7.82 14.24
N LYS A 86 9.62 -8.97 14.90
CA LYS A 86 9.75 -9.04 16.37
C LYS A 86 11.18 -8.78 16.83
N TYR A 87 12.17 -9.24 16.08
CA TYR A 87 13.59 -9.09 16.43
C TYR A 87 14.14 -7.68 16.12
N HIS A 88 13.84 -7.14 14.94
CA HIS A 88 14.34 -5.84 14.47
C HIS A 88 13.39 -4.66 14.74
N GLY A 89 12.14 -4.93 15.12
CA GLY A 89 11.12 -3.93 15.40
C GLY A 89 10.29 -3.54 14.17
N LYS A 90 9.31 -2.66 14.39
CA LYS A 90 8.32 -2.26 13.36
C LYS A 90 8.95 -1.56 12.15
N GLY A 91 9.96 -0.73 12.37
CA GLY A 91 10.65 -0.03 11.28
C GLY A 91 11.28 -0.97 10.25
N TYR A 92 11.71 -2.15 10.68
CA TYR A 92 12.15 -3.21 9.76
C TYR A 92 11.00 -3.70 8.88
N GLY A 93 9.83 -3.98 9.48
CA GLY A 93 8.64 -4.38 8.73
C GLY A 93 8.19 -3.33 7.71
N GLU A 94 8.23 -2.05 8.07
CA GLU A 94 7.96 -0.94 7.14
C GLU A 94 8.98 -0.92 5.97
N GLY A 95 10.26 -1.16 6.26
CA GLY A 95 11.28 -1.29 5.23
C GLY A 95 11.02 -2.47 4.29
N GLU A 96 10.55 -3.60 4.80
CA GLU A 96 10.23 -4.77 3.99
C GLU A 96 9.08 -4.53 3.02
N ILE A 97 7.99 -3.93 3.47
CA ILE A 97 6.86 -3.62 2.60
C ILE A 97 7.24 -2.60 1.52
N ILE A 98 8.01 -1.57 1.86
CA ILE A 98 8.51 -0.60 0.88
C ILE A 98 9.43 -1.29 -0.13
N ARG A 99 10.36 -2.14 0.33
CA ARG A 99 11.25 -2.90 -0.53
C ARG A 99 10.47 -3.80 -1.49
N HIS A 100 9.48 -4.52 -0.99
CA HIS A 100 8.64 -5.40 -1.80
C HIS A 100 7.87 -4.61 -2.86
N ALA A 101 7.23 -3.51 -2.48
CA ALA A 101 6.50 -2.64 -3.41
C ALA A 101 7.42 -2.08 -4.50
N LEU A 102 8.63 -1.62 -4.17
CA LEU A 102 9.59 -1.12 -5.15
C LEU A 102 10.15 -2.20 -6.09
N GLN A 103 10.16 -3.47 -5.67
CA GLN A 103 10.67 -4.59 -6.47
C GLN A 103 9.61 -5.17 -7.41
N GLU A 104 8.36 -5.24 -6.98
CA GLU A 104 7.27 -5.91 -7.70
C GLU A 104 6.34 -4.95 -8.46
N SER A 105 6.32 -3.65 -8.09
CA SER A 105 5.45 -2.69 -8.77
C SER A 105 5.86 -2.48 -10.22
N MET A 106 4.88 -2.54 -11.11
CA MET A 106 5.06 -2.31 -12.55
C MET A 106 4.85 -0.84 -12.94
N VAL A 107 4.59 0.04 -11.98
CA VAL A 107 4.40 1.47 -12.22
C VAL A 107 5.73 2.14 -12.59
N ASP A 108 5.71 2.99 -13.64
CA ASP A 108 6.90 3.52 -14.31
C ASP A 108 8.07 3.90 -13.37
N SER A 109 9.12 3.09 -13.45
CA SER A 109 10.39 3.16 -12.69
C SER A 109 11.22 4.44 -12.90
N ASN A 110 10.75 5.38 -13.73
CA ASN A 110 11.35 6.72 -13.87
C ASN A 110 11.10 7.61 -12.63
N SER A 111 10.19 7.21 -11.75
CA SER A 111 9.97 7.83 -10.44
C SER A 111 11.00 7.36 -9.42
N LYS A 112 12.31 7.47 -9.73
CA LYS A 112 13.36 7.01 -8.81
C LYS A 112 13.38 7.91 -7.57
N CYS A 113 13.11 7.32 -6.41
CA CYS A 113 13.43 7.92 -5.11
C CYS A 113 14.94 8.22 -5.10
N THR A 114 15.30 9.50 -5.17
CA THR A 114 16.69 9.92 -5.07
C THR A 114 17.06 9.86 -3.60
N THR A 115 17.95 8.93 -3.24
CA THR A 115 18.53 8.86 -1.91
C THR A 115 19.28 10.17 -1.66
N VAL A 116 18.92 10.90 -0.58
CA VAL A 116 19.71 12.01 -0.04
C VAL A 116 20.92 11.49 0.72
#